data_AF-A0A822YDT0-F1
#
_entry.id   AF-A0A822YDT0-F1
#
_cell.length_a   1.000
_cell.length_b   1.000
_cell.length_c   1.000
_cell.angle_alpha   90.00
_cell.angle_beta   90.00
_cell.angle_gamma   90.00
#
_symmetry.space_group_name_H-M   'P 1'
#
loop_
_entity.id
_entity.type
_entity.pdbx_description
1 polymer ?
#
loop_
_entity_poly.entity_id
_entity_poly.type
_entity_poly.pdbx_seq_one_letter_code
_entity_poly.pdbx_strand_id
1 'polypeptide(L)'
;MAKLHQLVPSSRSWLVGDREDYVLVCMVPPQDALKLDLTVWNFAPNGAVPAMGEVEVLQLCKHRTALFNNKTKNAKKRASQINELIILVDKIFTENGGKPYTNELFLSLQEETKRQRKMKEEAELQALAKKETARLQEQMQKAYDAQLARVTETIESKLSGTISSLERELAETRQAHQNAVSHSHMAHQQAMNEIHALQHNLSAAHQEIERLRRPPPRPHRLCAIM
;
A
#
# COMPACT_ATOMS: atom_id res chain seq x y z
N MET A 1 39.82 -46.75 26.31
CA MET A 1 38.89 -47.85 25.95
C MET A 1 37.57 -47.60 26.64
N ALA A 2 36.61 -46.95 25.99
CA ALA A 2 35.26 -46.86 26.52
C ALA A 2 34.62 -48.24 26.34
N LYS A 3 34.32 -48.92 27.45
CA LYS A 3 33.58 -50.20 27.43
C LYS A 3 32.19 -49.90 26.85
N LEU A 4 31.65 -50.74 25.97
CA LEU A 4 30.31 -50.54 25.39
C LEU A 4 29.24 -50.33 26.47
N HIS A 5 29.42 -50.92 27.66
CA HIS A 5 28.58 -50.71 28.84
C HIS A 5 28.45 -49.23 29.28
N GLN A 6 29.40 -48.34 28.93
CA GLN A 6 29.31 -46.90 29.20
C GLN A 6 28.49 -46.14 28.15
N LEU A 7 28.20 -46.76 27.00
CA LEU A 7 27.36 -46.22 25.94
C LEU A 7 25.92 -46.76 26.01
N VAL A 8 25.67 -47.76 26.85
CA VAL A 8 24.33 -48.19 27.22
C VAL A 8 23.91 -47.31 28.40
N PRO A 9 23.03 -46.33 28.22
CA PRO A 9 22.55 -45.57 29.37
C PRO A 9 21.91 -46.55 30.37
N SER A 10 22.27 -46.45 31.65
CA SER A 10 21.71 -47.29 32.73
C SER A 10 20.18 -47.22 32.81
N SER A 11 19.59 -46.20 32.20
CA SER A 11 18.16 -46.07 31.91
C SER A 11 17.96 -46.26 30.41
N ARG A 12 17.09 -47.20 30.02
CA ARG A 12 16.69 -47.57 28.64
C ARG A 12 16.17 -46.42 27.75
N SER A 13 16.31 -45.16 28.14
CA SER A 13 15.85 -44.00 27.38
C SER A 13 16.97 -43.50 26.48
N TRP A 14 16.91 -43.87 25.20
CA TRP A 14 17.65 -43.16 24.15
C TRP A 14 17.05 -41.77 23.95
N LEU A 15 17.85 -40.77 23.61
CA LEU A 15 17.35 -39.43 23.19
C LEU A 15 16.37 -39.50 21.99
N VAL A 16 16.33 -40.66 21.33
CA VAL A 16 15.56 -41.00 20.12
C VAL A 16 14.34 -41.88 20.48
N GLY A 17 14.02 -42.04 21.77
CA GLY A 17 12.93 -42.91 22.25
C GLY A 17 13.18 -44.41 22.07
N ASP A 18 12.19 -45.22 22.46
CA ASP A 18 12.23 -46.70 22.44
C ASP A 18 11.93 -47.26 21.03
N ARG A 19 12.71 -46.82 20.03
CA ARG A 19 12.54 -47.21 18.62
C ARG A 19 13.81 -47.85 18.08
N GLU A 20 14.21 -48.96 18.69
CA GLU A 20 15.41 -49.72 18.34
C GLU A 20 15.34 -50.28 16.90
N ASP A 21 14.14 -50.39 16.33
CA ASP A 21 13.88 -50.78 14.94
C ASP A 21 14.55 -49.91 13.88
N TYR A 22 14.92 -48.67 14.23
CA TYR A 22 15.63 -47.74 13.34
C TYR A 22 17.15 -47.70 13.58
N VAL A 23 17.65 -48.40 14.59
CA VAL A 23 19.04 -48.33 15.02
C VAL A 23 19.87 -49.44 14.37
N LEU A 24 21.07 -49.07 13.91
CA LEU A 24 22.13 -49.99 13.49
C LEU A 24 23.41 -49.69 14.25
N VAL A 25 24.23 -50.71 14.47
CA VAL A 25 25.48 -50.60 15.24
C VAL A 25 26.67 -50.66 14.29
N CYS A 26 27.42 -49.56 14.18
CA CYS A 26 28.69 -49.53 13.45
C CYS A 26 29.85 -49.84 14.40
N MET A 27 30.62 -50.89 14.10
CA MET A 27 31.81 -51.25 14.84
C MET A 27 33.07 -50.80 14.08
N VAL A 28 34.02 -50.22 14.80
CA VAL A 28 35.31 -49.78 14.25
C VAL A 28 36.43 -50.43 15.07
N PRO A 29 37.16 -51.41 14.52
CA PRO A 29 38.23 -52.11 15.23
C PRO A 29 39.42 -51.20 15.60
N PRO A 30 40.13 -51.47 16.71
CA PRO A 30 41.43 -50.89 17.00
C PRO A 30 42.50 -51.33 15.99
N GLN A 31 43.60 -50.57 15.95
CA GLN A 31 44.57 -50.45 14.85
C GLN A 31 45.17 -51.76 14.28
N ASP A 32 45.21 -52.86 15.04
CA ASP A 32 45.89 -54.11 14.63
C ASP A 32 44.96 -55.31 14.42
N ALA A 33 43.64 -55.16 14.65
CA ALA A 33 42.71 -56.28 14.73
C ALA A 33 42.01 -56.64 13.40
N LEU A 34 42.33 -55.98 12.28
CA LEU A 34 41.70 -56.27 10.96
C LEU A 34 42.58 -57.12 10.03
N LYS A 35 43.64 -57.76 10.55
CA LYS A 35 44.55 -58.62 9.77
C LYS A 35 43.99 -60.01 9.50
N LEU A 36 42.96 -60.44 10.22
CA LEU A 36 42.21 -61.67 9.97
C LEU A 36 40.84 -61.31 9.42
N ASP A 37 40.25 -62.18 8.60
CA ASP A 37 38.86 -62.12 8.16
C ASP A 37 37.92 -62.28 9.38
N LEU A 38 37.90 -61.26 10.23
CA LEU A 38 37.11 -61.19 11.45
C LEU A 38 35.70 -60.75 11.07
N THR A 39 34.75 -61.65 11.28
CA THR A 39 33.33 -61.32 11.29
C THR A 39 33.01 -60.50 12.55
N VAL A 40 31.93 -59.71 12.50
CA VAL A 40 31.42 -58.95 13.67
C VAL A 40 31.28 -59.84 14.92
N TRP A 41 30.94 -61.12 14.71
CA TRP A 41 30.77 -62.14 15.75
C TRP A 41 32.08 -62.68 16.33
N ASN A 42 33.18 -62.60 15.59
CA ASN A 42 34.50 -63.06 16.01
C ASN A 42 35.31 -61.94 16.69
N PHE A 43 34.78 -60.72 16.76
CA PHE A 43 35.42 -59.57 17.37
C PHE A 43 35.27 -59.58 18.90
N ALA A 44 35.72 -60.64 19.56
CA ALA A 44 36.00 -60.66 21.00
C ALA A 44 37.51 -60.40 21.17
N PRO A 45 37.95 -59.25 21.70
CA PRO A 45 39.35 -58.84 21.63
C PRO A 45 40.38 -59.82 22.21
N ASN A 46 39.96 -60.83 23.00
CA ASN A 46 40.83 -61.81 23.65
C ASN A 46 40.13 -63.15 24.00
N GLY A 47 39.09 -63.57 23.25
CA GLY A 47 38.29 -64.76 23.64
C GLY A 47 37.46 -64.59 24.93
N ALA A 48 37.34 -63.35 25.40
CA ALA A 48 36.44 -63.01 26.50
C ALA A 48 34.98 -63.10 26.05
N VAL A 49 34.12 -63.66 26.90
CA VAL A 49 32.66 -63.62 26.70
C VAL A 49 32.25 -62.15 26.56
N PRO A 50 31.54 -61.76 25.48
CA PRO A 50 31.05 -60.40 25.34
C PRO A 50 30.26 -60.01 26.58
N ALA A 51 30.47 -58.81 27.10
CA ALA A 51 29.77 -58.38 28.31
C ALA A 51 28.26 -58.45 28.06
N MET A 52 27.44 -58.88 29.04
CA MET A 52 26.00 -59.09 28.84
C MET A 52 25.28 -57.90 28.18
N GLY A 53 25.70 -56.67 28.50
CA GLY A 53 25.15 -55.46 27.88
C GLY A 53 25.50 -55.27 26.39
N GLU A 54 26.61 -55.83 25.91
CA GLU A 54 26.96 -55.82 24.47
C GLU A 54 26.04 -56.75 23.67
N VAL A 55 25.73 -57.91 24.24
CA VAL A 55 24.81 -58.88 23.65
C VAL A 55 23.38 -58.32 23.62
N GLU A 56 22.95 -57.65 24.70
CA GLU A 56 21.62 -57.05 24.79
C GLU A 56 21.39 -55.96 23.72
N VAL A 57 22.36 -55.05 23.53
CA VAL A 57 22.25 -54.00 22.50
C VAL A 57 22.18 -54.58 21.09
N LEU A 58 22.96 -55.63 20.80
CA LEU A 58 22.93 -56.29 19.51
C LEU A 58 21.59 -56.99 19.24
N GLN A 59 20.99 -57.59 20.28
CA GLN A 59 19.66 -58.18 20.18
C GLN A 59 18.58 -57.12 19.94
N LEU A 60 18.61 -56.02 20.69
CA LEU A 60 17.69 -54.89 20.52
C LEU A 60 17.75 -54.30 19.10
N CYS A 61 18.96 -54.21 18.52
CA CYS A 61 19.16 -53.75 17.15
C CYS A 61 18.95 -54.84 16.08
N LYS A 62 18.32 -55.99 16.42
CA LYS A 62 18.09 -57.14 15.53
C LYS A 62 19.35 -57.59 14.77
N HIS A 63 20.51 -57.50 15.42
CA HIS A 63 21.81 -57.83 14.86
C HIS A 63 22.21 -57.03 13.60
N ARG A 64 21.59 -55.86 13.38
CA ARG A 64 21.97 -54.93 12.31
C ARG A 64 23.30 -54.28 12.68
N THR A 65 24.37 -54.84 12.13
CA THR A 65 25.74 -54.47 12.45
C THR A 65 26.55 -54.26 11.18
N ALA A 66 27.43 -53.26 11.19
CA ALA A 66 28.36 -53.00 10.11
C ALA A 66 29.78 -52.80 10.65
N LEU A 67 30.78 -53.39 9.99
CA LEU A 67 32.18 -53.29 10.40
C LEU A 67 32.94 -52.31 9.48
N PHE A 68 33.46 -51.24 10.06
CA PHE A 68 34.13 -50.18 9.32
C PHE A 68 35.63 -50.12 9.58
N ASN A 69 36.39 -50.07 8.48
CA ASN A 69 37.82 -49.77 8.50
C ASN A 69 38.04 -48.38 7.89
N ASN A 70 37.92 -47.34 8.73
CA ASN A 70 38.01 -45.95 8.30
C ASN A 70 39.39 -45.55 7.71
N LYS A 71 40.41 -46.41 7.83
CA LYS A 71 41.76 -46.16 7.31
C LYS A 71 42.08 -46.97 6.04
N THR A 72 41.14 -47.75 5.50
CA THR A 72 41.38 -48.53 4.28
C THR A 72 41.70 -47.63 3.09
N LYS A 73 42.87 -47.86 2.46
CA LYS A 73 43.24 -47.20 1.20
C LYS A 73 42.70 -47.93 -0.02
N ASN A 74 42.21 -49.16 0.14
CA ASN A 74 41.68 -49.98 -0.94
C ASN A 74 40.26 -49.53 -1.29
N ALA A 75 40.08 -48.97 -2.49
CA ALA A 75 38.81 -48.46 -2.97
C ALA A 75 37.71 -49.54 -3.05
N LYS A 76 38.06 -50.78 -3.44
CA LYS A 76 37.09 -51.89 -3.49
C LYS A 76 36.59 -52.27 -2.10
N LYS A 77 37.49 -52.35 -1.11
CA LYS A 77 37.11 -52.62 0.29
C LYS A 77 36.23 -51.50 0.85
N ARG A 78 36.57 -50.24 0.56
CA ARG A 78 35.76 -49.08 0.95
C ARG A 78 34.36 -49.11 0.33
N ALA A 79 34.26 -49.41 -0.97
CA ALA A 79 32.98 -49.53 -1.66
C ALA A 79 32.12 -50.67 -1.09
N SER A 80 32.73 -51.83 -0.78
CA SER A 80 32.04 -52.95 -0.12
C SER A 80 31.43 -52.53 1.22
N GLN A 81 32.21 -51.84 2.07
CA GLN A 81 31.74 -51.36 3.38
C GLN A 81 30.58 -50.36 3.27
N ILE A 82 30.64 -49.44 2.30
CA ILE A 82 29.55 -48.49 2.04
C ILE A 82 28.31 -49.24 1.54
N ASN A 83 28.48 -50.20 0.62
CA ASN A 83 27.38 -50.97 0.07
C ASN A 83 26.68 -51.83 1.14
N GLU A 84 27.44 -52.46 2.03
CA GLU A 84 26.89 -53.20 3.18
C GLU A 84 26.06 -52.29 4.09
N LEU A 85 26.53 -51.07 4.36
CA LEU A 85 25.76 -50.09 5.14
C LEU A 85 24.47 -49.67 4.43
N ILE A 86 24.51 -49.39 3.12
CA ILE A 86 23.32 -49.01 2.35
C ILE A 86 22.29 -50.15 2.36
N ILE A 87 22.71 -51.40 2.16
CA ILE A 87 21.81 -52.57 2.24
C ILE A 87 21.15 -52.67 3.61
N LEU A 88 21.88 -52.40 4.70
CA LEU A 88 21.33 -52.39 6.05
C LEU A 88 20.34 -51.25 6.25
N VAL A 89 20.63 -50.06 5.74
CA VAL A 89 19.72 -48.91 5.79
C VAL A 89 18.45 -49.17 4.99
N ASP A 90 18.55 -49.72 3.78
CA ASP A 90 17.40 -50.09 2.95
C ASP A 90 16.55 -51.18 3.61
N LYS A 91 17.19 -52.15 4.27
CA LYS A 91 16.51 -53.16 5.07
C LYS A 91 15.73 -52.51 6.23
N ILE A 92 16.36 -51.62 6.99
CA ILE A 92 15.70 -50.87 8.07
C ILE A 92 14.51 -50.08 7.51
N PHE A 93 14.72 -49.37 6.41
CA PHE A 93 13.68 -48.57 5.78
C PHE A 93 12.49 -49.43 5.35
N THR A 94 12.74 -50.58 4.72
CA THR A 94 11.71 -51.52 4.27
C THR A 94 10.98 -52.19 5.43
N GLU A 95 11.70 -52.65 6.46
CA GLU A 95 11.12 -53.24 7.69
C GLU A 95 10.23 -52.25 8.44
N ASN A 96 10.54 -50.95 8.34
CA ASN A 96 9.76 -49.87 8.93
C ASN A 96 8.67 -49.31 7.98
N GLY A 97 8.30 -50.06 6.94
CA GLY A 97 7.21 -49.70 6.03
C GLY A 97 7.51 -48.51 5.13
N GLY A 98 8.78 -48.27 4.80
CA GLY A 98 9.23 -47.18 3.96
C GLY A 98 9.10 -45.81 4.61
N LYS A 99 9.03 -45.75 5.94
CA LYS A 99 8.90 -44.49 6.68
C LYS A 99 10.25 -44.15 7.33
N PRO A 100 10.77 -42.93 7.17
CA PRO A 100 11.93 -42.50 7.92
C PRO A 100 11.57 -42.38 9.41
N TYR A 101 12.59 -42.48 10.26
CA TYR A 101 12.41 -42.25 11.69
C TYR A 101 11.80 -40.87 11.91
N THR A 102 10.72 -40.85 12.69
CA THR A 102 9.94 -39.65 12.98
C THR A 102 9.57 -39.68 14.45
N ASN A 103 9.71 -38.54 15.15
CA ASN A 103 9.21 -38.32 16.50
C ASN A 103 8.36 -37.04 16.59
N GLU A 104 7.67 -36.86 17.72
CA GLU A 104 6.80 -35.70 17.96
C GLU A 104 7.55 -34.37 17.84
N LEU A 105 8.81 -34.32 18.31
CA LEU A 105 9.64 -33.13 18.18
C LEU A 105 9.95 -32.79 16.71
N PHE A 106 10.26 -33.78 15.88
CA PHE A 106 10.55 -33.57 14.47
C PHE A 106 9.29 -33.15 13.68
N LEU A 107 8.14 -33.76 13.98
CA LEU A 107 6.87 -33.38 13.37
C LEU A 107 6.47 -31.96 13.74
N SER A 108 6.53 -31.61 15.03
CA SER A 108 6.19 -30.26 15.50
C SER A 108 7.13 -29.22 14.89
N LEU A 109 8.44 -29.48 14.82
CA LEU A 109 9.38 -28.58 14.17
C LEU A 109 9.10 -28.41 12.67
N GLN A 110 8.74 -29.50 11.98
CA GLN A 110 8.40 -29.44 10.55
C GLN A 110 7.10 -28.63 10.32
N GLU A 111 6.08 -28.84 11.15
CA GLU A 111 4.83 -28.09 11.09
C GLU A 111 5.05 -26.60 11.36
N GLU A 112 5.80 -26.25 12.41
CA GLU A 112 6.13 -24.86 12.74
C GLU A 112 6.92 -24.20 11.61
N THR A 113 7.89 -24.90 11.01
CA THR A 113 8.64 -24.39 9.86
C THR A 113 7.71 -24.12 8.67
N LYS A 114 6.75 -25.01 8.39
CA LYS A 114 5.74 -24.83 7.33
C LYS A 114 4.82 -23.65 7.65
N ARG A 115 4.36 -23.50 8.90
CA ARG A 115 3.52 -22.38 9.35
C ARG A 115 4.25 -21.05 9.18
N GLN A 116 5.50 -20.96 9.63
CA GLN A 116 6.32 -19.77 9.51
C GLN A 116 6.55 -19.36 8.05
N ARG A 117 6.80 -20.33 7.15
CA ARG A 117 6.93 -20.05 5.71
C ARG A 117 5.64 -19.47 5.13
N LYS A 118 4.48 -20.10 5.41
CA LYS A 118 3.18 -19.61 4.95
C LYS A 118 2.88 -18.21 5.47
N MET A 119 3.09 -17.96 6.78
CA MET A 119 2.89 -16.64 7.36
C MET A 119 3.78 -15.58 6.70
N LYS A 120 5.03 -15.93 6.38
CA LYS A 120 5.95 -15.02 5.69
C LYS A 120 5.49 -14.72 4.26
N GLU A 121 5.11 -15.75 3.51
CA GLU A 121 4.58 -15.61 2.14
C GLU A 121 3.30 -14.75 2.13
N GLU A 122 2.37 -15.01 3.04
CA GLU A 122 1.13 -14.22 3.21
C GLU A 122 1.42 -12.77 3.58
N ALA A 123 2.37 -12.53 4.49
CA ALA A 123 2.77 -11.17 4.89
C ALA A 123 3.42 -10.41 3.73
N GLU A 124 4.26 -11.06 2.93
CA GLU A 124 4.87 -10.48 1.73
C GLU A 124 3.82 -10.12 0.68
N LEU A 125 2.86 -11.03 0.41
CA LEU A 125 1.73 -10.77 -0.48
C LEU A 125 0.87 -9.60 0.02
N GLN A 126 0.56 -9.58 1.32
CA GLN A 126 -0.25 -8.51 1.90
C GLN A 126 0.49 -7.15 1.85
N ALA A 127 1.80 -7.14 2.05
CA ALA A 127 2.61 -5.93 1.94
C ALA A 127 2.62 -5.39 0.51
N LEU A 128 2.75 -6.28 -0.49
CA LEU A 128 2.68 -5.89 -1.90
C LEU A 128 1.30 -5.32 -2.25
N ALA A 129 0.23 -6.02 -1.85
CA ALA A 129 -1.15 -5.57 -2.09
C ALA A 129 -1.41 -4.20 -1.46
N LYS A 130 -0.99 -3.98 -0.20
CA LYS A 130 -1.11 -2.67 0.48
C LYS A 130 -0.38 -1.56 -0.27
N LYS A 131 0.81 -1.84 -0.80
CA LYS A 131 1.60 -0.88 -1.57
C LYS A 131 0.90 -0.50 -2.89
N GLU A 132 0.37 -1.49 -3.60
CA GLU A 132 -0.38 -1.24 -4.84
C GLU A 132 -1.68 -0.49 -4.59
N THR A 133 -2.44 -0.85 -3.55
CA THR A 133 -3.67 -0.13 -3.18
C THR A 133 -3.39 1.32 -2.82
N ALA A 134 -2.32 1.58 -2.05
CA ALA A 134 -1.93 2.94 -1.69
C ALA A 134 -1.54 3.76 -2.92
N ARG A 135 -0.78 3.17 -3.85
CA ARG A 135 -0.39 3.81 -5.11
C ARG A 135 -1.62 4.16 -5.97
N LEU A 136 -2.56 3.22 -6.11
CA LEU A 136 -3.78 3.44 -6.87
C LEU A 136 -4.66 4.53 -6.25
N GLN A 137 -4.80 4.52 -4.91
CA GLN A 137 -5.53 5.54 -4.17
C GLN A 137 -4.91 6.93 -4.37
N GLU A 138 -3.58 7.04 -4.30
CA GLU A 138 -2.88 8.31 -4.53
C GLU A 138 -3.09 8.83 -5.95
N GLN A 139 -3.02 7.95 -6.96
CA GLN A 139 -3.27 8.33 -8.35
C GLN A 139 -4.72 8.80 -8.57
N MET A 140 -5.68 8.09 -7.98
CA MET A 140 -7.10 8.46 -8.00
C MET A 140 -7.33 9.82 -7.34
N GLN A 141 -6.72 10.06 -6.18
CA GLN A 141 -6.85 11.34 -5.47
C GLN A 141 -6.27 12.48 -6.29
N LYS A 142 -5.05 12.31 -6.83
CA LYS A 142 -4.42 13.32 -7.70
C LYS A 142 -5.26 13.63 -8.95
N ALA A 143 -5.85 12.61 -9.56
CA ALA A 143 -6.72 12.80 -10.73
C ALA A 143 -8.00 13.57 -10.36
N TYR A 144 -8.60 13.25 -9.21
CA TYR A 144 -9.78 13.93 -8.69
C TYR A 144 -9.49 15.40 -8.37
N ASP A 145 -8.39 15.68 -7.65
CA ASP A 145 -7.98 17.04 -7.29
C ASP A 145 -7.68 17.88 -8.54
N ALA A 146 -7.00 17.29 -9.52
CA ALA A 146 -6.74 17.96 -10.80
C ALA A 146 -8.03 18.25 -11.58
N GLN A 147 -9.00 17.34 -11.54
CA GLN A 147 -10.32 17.57 -12.17
C GLN A 147 -11.08 18.67 -11.45
N LEU A 148 -11.08 18.66 -10.12
CA LEU A 148 -11.72 19.68 -9.31
C LEU A 148 -11.14 21.07 -9.61
N ALA A 149 -9.81 21.20 -9.62
CA ALA A 149 -9.14 22.45 -9.96
C ALA A 149 -9.55 23.00 -11.34
N ARG A 150 -9.60 22.14 -12.37
CA ARG A 150 -10.03 22.55 -13.73
C ARG A 150 -11.47 23.05 -13.75
N VAL A 151 -12.37 22.37 -13.03
CA VAL A 151 -13.79 22.78 -12.97
C VAL A 151 -13.91 24.12 -12.24
N THR A 152 -13.23 24.28 -11.11
CA THR A 152 -13.21 25.54 -10.35
C THR A 152 -12.70 26.69 -11.22
N GLU A 153 -11.57 26.53 -11.89
CA GLU A 153 -10.99 27.57 -12.79
C GLU A 153 -11.94 27.93 -13.94
N THR A 154 -12.61 26.93 -14.53
CA THR A 154 -13.61 27.16 -15.59
C THR A 154 -14.81 27.95 -15.07
N ILE A 155 -15.26 27.68 -13.84
CA ILE A 155 -16.37 28.41 -13.21
C ILE A 155 -15.93 29.85 -12.90
N GLU A 156 -14.77 30.03 -12.27
CA GLU A 156 -14.24 31.34 -11.90
C GLU A 156 -14.04 32.24 -13.13
N SER A 157 -13.43 31.72 -14.19
CA SER A 157 -13.23 32.47 -15.44
C SER A 157 -14.55 32.86 -16.11
N LYS A 158 -15.55 31.98 -16.14
CA LYS A 158 -16.89 32.31 -16.65
C LYS A 158 -17.58 33.37 -15.81
N LEU A 159 -17.56 33.24 -14.49
CA LEU A 159 -18.16 34.21 -13.58
C LEU A 159 -17.50 35.58 -13.72
N SER A 160 -16.17 35.63 -13.68
CA SER A 160 -15.41 36.87 -13.89
C SER A 160 -15.74 37.52 -15.23
N GLY A 161 -15.80 36.73 -16.32
CA GLY A 161 -16.20 37.22 -17.64
C GLY A 161 -17.61 37.82 -17.66
N THR A 162 -18.59 37.16 -17.01
CA THR A 162 -19.96 37.68 -16.92
C THR A 162 -20.04 38.95 -16.08
N ILE A 163 -19.31 39.03 -14.96
CA ILE A 163 -19.26 40.22 -14.10
C ILE A 163 -18.71 41.41 -14.91
N SER A 164 -17.58 41.24 -15.59
CA SER A 164 -17.00 42.31 -16.41
C SER A 164 -17.92 42.74 -17.56
N SER A 165 -18.71 41.82 -18.14
CA SER A 165 -19.71 42.16 -19.16
C SER A 165 -20.83 43.01 -18.59
N LEU A 166 -21.39 42.61 -17.43
CA LEU A 166 -22.47 43.33 -16.76
C LEU A 166 -22.03 44.70 -16.25
N GLU A 167 -20.81 44.82 -15.72
CA GLU A 167 -20.23 46.10 -15.31
C GLU A 167 -20.14 47.08 -16.49
N ARG A 168 -19.77 46.59 -17.68
CA ARG A 168 -19.71 47.39 -18.90
C ARG A 168 -21.10 47.86 -19.32
N GLU A 169 -22.07 46.96 -19.40
CA GLU A 169 -23.46 47.30 -19.75
C GLU A 169 -24.07 48.30 -18.76
N LEU A 170 -23.77 48.15 -17.47
CA LEU A 170 -24.24 49.07 -16.43
C LEU A 170 -23.61 50.46 -16.60
N ALA A 171 -22.32 50.54 -16.93
CA ALA A 171 -21.63 51.80 -17.19
C ALA A 171 -22.20 52.52 -18.43
N GLU A 172 -22.40 51.77 -19.52
CA GLU A 172 -23.00 52.29 -20.76
C GLU A 172 -24.43 52.80 -20.53
N THR A 173 -25.25 52.02 -19.82
CA THR A 173 -26.63 52.41 -19.48
C THR A 173 -26.65 53.67 -18.62
N ARG A 174 -25.76 53.77 -17.62
CA ARG A 174 -25.64 54.97 -16.77
C ARG A 174 -25.24 56.20 -17.59
N GLN A 175 -24.28 56.06 -18.49
CA GLN A 175 -23.84 57.15 -19.35
C GLN A 175 -24.96 57.59 -20.31
N ALA A 176 -25.63 56.64 -20.95
CA ALA A 176 -26.77 56.92 -21.83
C ALA A 176 -27.90 57.64 -21.07
N HIS A 177 -28.21 57.18 -19.86
CA HIS A 177 -29.20 57.84 -19.00
C HIS A 177 -28.77 59.27 -18.63
N GLN A 178 -27.53 59.49 -18.21
CA GLN A 178 -27.03 60.82 -17.86
C GLN A 178 -27.07 61.78 -19.05
N ASN A 179 -26.69 61.29 -20.24
CA ASN A 179 -26.81 62.05 -21.48
C ASN A 179 -28.28 62.41 -21.74
N ALA A 180 -29.20 61.46 -21.67
CA ALA A 180 -30.62 61.70 -21.91
C ALA A 180 -31.21 62.72 -20.91
N VAL A 181 -30.86 62.61 -19.62
CA VAL A 181 -31.27 63.57 -18.59
C VAL A 181 -30.74 64.97 -18.89
N SER A 182 -29.46 65.10 -19.27
CA SER A 182 -28.88 66.39 -19.63
C SER A 182 -29.55 67.01 -20.85
N HIS A 183 -29.78 66.23 -21.91
CA HIS A 183 -30.51 66.70 -23.10
C HIS A 183 -31.94 67.12 -22.76
N SER A 184 -32.66 66.34 -21.94
CA SER A 184 -34.01 66.69 -21.48
C SER A 184 -34.01 67.99 -20.66
N HIS A 185 -33.02 68.19 -19.79
CA HIS A 185 -32.89 69.41 -19.01
C HIS A 185 -32.61 70.63 -19.89
N MET A 186 -31.71 70.49 -20.88
CA MET A 186 -31.42 71.55 -21.85
C MET A 186 -32.66 71.93 -22.66
N ALA A 187 -33.39 70.94 -23.20
CA ALA A 187 -34.61 71.17 -23.96
C ALA A 187 -35.69 71.84 -23.09
N HIS A 188 -35.84 71.41 -21.84
CA HIS A 188 -36.76 72.03 -20.90
C HIS A 188 -36.39 73.50 -20.62
N GLN A 189 -35.11 73.79 -20.43
CA GLN A 189 -34.63 75.15 -20.18
C GLN A 189 -34.81 76.06 -21.41
N GLN A 190 -34.60 75.54 -22.62
CA GLN A 190 -34.90 76.26 -23.86
C GLN A 190 -36.39 76.59 -23.95
N ALA A 191 -37.27 75.61 -23.72
CA ALA A 191 -38.72 75.82 -23.73
C ALA A 191 -39.17 76.84 -22.68
N MET A 192 -38.59 76.80 -21.47
CA MET A 192 -38.88 77.80 -20.41
C MET A 192 -38.49 79.22 -20.83
N ASN A 193 -37.32 79.38 -21.46
CA ASN A 193 -36.88 80.68 -21.97
C ASN A 193 -37.82 81.21 -23.07
N GLU A 194 -38.26 80.33 -23.98
CA GLU A 194 -39.23 80.68 -25.02
C GLU A 194 -40.58 81.08 -24.43
N ILE A 195 -41.08 80.33 -23.44
CA ILE A 195 -42.33 80.65 -22.73
C ILE A 195 -42.22 82.04 -22.06
N HIS A 196 -41.11 82.33 -21.39
CA HIS A 196 -40.87 83.65 -20.79
C HIS A 196 -40.84 84.77 -21.84
N ALA A 197 -40.18 84.56 -22.96
CA ALA A 197 -40.12 85.53 -24.06
C ALA A 197 -41.51 85.79 -24.66
N LEU A 198 -42.29 84.73 -24.88
CA LEU A 198 -43.66 84.83 -25.38
C LEU A 198 -44.57 85.55 -24.39
N GLN A 199 -44.47 85.24 -23.09
CA GLN A 199 -45.21 85.94 -22.04
C GLN A 199 -44.88 87.43 -21.99
N HIS A 200 -43.59 87.78 -22.11
CA HIS A 200 -43.16 89.18 -22.16
C HIS A 200 -43.74 89.91 -23.38
N ASN A 201 -43.61 89.32 -24.57
CA ASN A 201 -44.14 89.90 -25.80
C ASN A 201 -45.67 90.05 -25.75
N LEU A 202 -46.37 89.05 -25.20
CA LEU A 202 -47.80 89.09 -24.97
C LEU A 202 -48.17 90.25 -24.03
N SER A 203 -47.44 90.43 -22.93
CA SER A 203 -47.66 91.54 -21.99
C SER A 203 -47.44 92.90 -22.63
N ALA A 204 -46.36 93.07 -23.39
CA ALA A 204 -46.09 94.31 -24.13
C ALA A 204 -47.21 94.63 -25.15
N ALA A 205 -47.67 93.62 -25.90
CA ALA A 205 -48.79 93.78 -26.83
C ALA A 205 -50.08 94.17 -26.11
N HIS A 206 -50.39 93.57 -24.95
CA HIS A 206 -51.53 93.96 -24.12
C HIS A 206 -51.42 95.40 -23.65
N GLN A 207 -50.25 95.84 -23.17
CA GLN A 207 -50.03 97.23 -22.74
C GLN A 207 -50.23 98.22 -23.90
N GLU A 208 -49.83 97.86 -25.11
CA GLU A 208 -50.00 98.70 -26.29
C GLU A 208 -51.47 98.80 -26.71
N ILE A 209 -52.21 97.68 -26.70
CA ILE A 209 -53.67 97.69 -26.92
C ILE A 209 -54.36 98.59 -25.89
N GLU A 210 -53.98 98.49 -24.61
CA GLU A 210 -54.51 99.34 -23.55
C GLU A 210 -54.14 100.82 -23.73
N ARG A 211 -52.93 101.12 -24.23
CA ARG A 211 -52.55 102.49 -24.61
C ARG A 211 -53.43 103.05 -25.71
N LEU A 212 -53.67 102.29 -26.76
CA LEU A 212 -54.52 102.70 -27.90
C LEU A 212 -55.99 102.85 -27.49
N ARG A 213 -56.45 102.12 -26.47
CA ARG A 213 -57.80 102.25 -25.89
C ARG A 213 -57.95 103.42 -24.90
N ARG A 214 -56.87 104.10 -24.48
CA ARG A 214 -57.00 105.27 -23.59
C ARG A 214 -57.73 106.41 -24.30
N PRO A 215 -58.79 106.97 -23.70
CA PRO A 215 -59.49 108.11 -24.29
C PRO A 215 -58.55 109.34 -24.39
N PRO A 216 -58.71 110.19 -25.42
CA PRO A 216 -57.86 111.36 -25.60
C PRO A 216 -57.94 112.30 -24.38
N PRO A 217 -56.85 113.01 -24.03
CA PRO A 217 -56.85 113.91 -22.89
C PRO A 217 -57.94 114.97 -23.08
N ARG A 218 -58.80 115.13 -22.07
CA ARG A 218 -59.91 116.10 -22.12
C ARG A 218 -59.32 117.50 -22.38
N PRO A 219 -59.84 118.26 -23.37
CA PRO A 219 -59.32 119.59 -23.65
C PRO A 219 -59.44 120.44 -22.38
N HIS A 220 -58.31 121.02 -21.96
CA HIS A 220 -58.32 122.07 -20.94
C HIS A 220 -59.22 123.19 -21.47
N ARG A 221 -60.27 123.50 -20.72
CA ARG A 221 -61.06 124.72 -20.94
C ARG A 221 -60.11 125.90 -20.71
N LEU A 222 -59.54 126.42 -21.78
CA LEU A 222 -59.03 127.78 -21.81
C LEU A 222 -60.26 128.68 -21.60
N CYS A 223 -60.41 129.16 -20.36
CA CYS A 223 -61.31 130.27 -20.06
C CYS A 223 -60.67 131.50 -20.71
N ALA A 224 -61.24 131.94 -21.83
CA ALA A 224 -60.91 133.22 -22.42
C ALA A 224 -61.87 134.29 -21.88
N ILE A 225 -61.29 135.13 -21.01
CA ILE A 225 -61.43 136.59 -20.89
C ILE A 225 -62.73 137.15 -20.26
N MET A 226 -62.58 137.79 -19.09
CA MET A 226 -62.74 139.25 -18.92
C MET A 226 -62.00 139.74 -17.68
#